data_AF-Q92HM6-F1
#
_entry.id   AF-Q92HM6-F1
#
_cell.length_a   1.000
_cell.length_b   1.000
_cell.length_c   1.000
_cell.angle_alpha   90.00
_cell.angle_beta   90.00
_cell.angle_gamma   90.00
#
_symmetry.space_group_name_H-M   'P 1'
#
loop_
_entity.id
_entity.type
_entity.pdbx_description
1 polymer ?
#
loop_
_entity_poly.entity_id
_entity_poly.type
_entity_poly.pdbx_seq_one_letter_code
_entity_poly.pdbx_strand_id
1 'polypeptide(L)' 'MLFLKWLEMPNIKLWWDKDIEWSLELIEQKYSSYVIGYKLENNEPKNIHAYIIEADCTPLQCL' A
#
# COMPACT_ATOMS: atom_id res chain seq x y z
N MET A 1 -13.63 10.05 0.33
CA MET A 1 -12.52 9.14 0.02
C MET A 1 -12.04 8.46 1.31
N LEU A 2 -12.33 7.16 1.49
CA LEU A 2 -12.07 6.43 2.75
C LEU A 2 -10.58 6.16 2.99
N PHE A 3 -9.83 5.91 1.92
CA PHE A 3 -8.40 5.59 1.97
C PHE A 3 -7.54 6.78 2.42
N LEU A 4 -7.80 7.99 1.91
CA LEU A 4 -7.13 9.21 2.37
C LEU A 4 -7.36 9.44 3.87
N LYS A 5 -8.62 9.31 4.33
CA LYS A 5 -8.96 9.45 5.75
C LYS A 5 -8.23 8.43 6.63
N TRP A 6 -8.02 7.21 6.13
CA TRP A 6 -7.28 6.18 6.83
C TRP A 6 -5.77 6.51 6.92
N LEU A 7 -5.16 6.99 5.82
CA LEU A 7 -3.77 7.43 5.80
C LEU A 7 -3.49 8.62 6.73
N GLU A 8 -4.48 9.49 6.92
CA GLU A 8 -4.39 10.64 7.82
C GLU A 8 -4.61 10.28 9.30
N MET A 9 -5.02 9.05 9.62
CA MET A 9 -5.18 8.64 11.00
C MET A 9 -3.83 8.69 11.73
N PRO A 10 -3.77 9.24 12.96
CA PRO A 10 -2.51 9.49 13.65
C PRO A 10 -1.68 8.22 13.84
N ASN A 11 -2.33 7.08 14.10
CA ASN A 11 -1.64 5.78 14.23
C ASN A 11 -1.01 5.31 12.91
N ILE A 12 -1.68 5.56 11.78
CA ILE A 12 -1.21 5.16 10.45
C ILE A 12 -0.08 6.07 10.01
N LYS A 13 -0.22 7.39 10.20
CA LYS A 13 0.84 8.38 9.98
C LYS A 13 2.09 8.06 10.79
N LEU A 14 1.93 7.64 12.05
CA LEU A 14 3.05 7.31 12.93
C LEU A 14 3.84 6.08 12.46
N TRP A 15 3.16 5.08 11.87
CA TRP A 15 3.76 3.83 11.42
C TRP A 15 4.32 3.90 10.00
N TRP A 16 3.67 4.67 9.13
CA TRP A 16 4.03 4.75 7.72
C TRP A 16 5.07 5.84 7.46
N ASP A 17 4.69 7.10 7.67
CA ASP A 17 5.56 8.25 7.49
C ASP A 17 4.91 9.48 8.15
N LYS A 18 5.59 10.05 9.16
CA LYS A 18 5.05 11.17 9.94
C LYS A 18 5.07 12.48 9.17
N ASP A 19 6.00 12.61 8.24
CA ASP A 19 6.31 13.86 7.56
C ASP A 19 5.60 13.96 6.20
N ILE A 20 5.03 12.85 5.71
CA ILE A 20 4.21 12.86 4.49
C ILE A 20 2.83 13.48 4.75
N GLU A 21 2.53 14.54 4.00
CA GLU A 21 1.19 15.04 3.80
C GLU A 21 0.56 14.35 2.58
N TRP A 22 -0.37 13.44 2.83
CA TRP A 22 -1.06 12.71 1.77
C TRP A 22 -2.05 13.62 1.04
N SER A 23 -1.82 13.83 -0.25
CA SER A 23 -2.80 14.43 -1.16
C SER A 23 -3.40 13.35 -2.08
N LEU A 24 -4.54 13.67 -2.70
CA LEU A 24 -5.14 12.79 -3.70
C LEU A 24 -4.20 12.51 -4.86
N GLU A 25 -3.49 13.54 -5.33
CA GLU A 25 -2.51 13.44 -6.41
C GLU A 25 -1.34 12.53 -6.02
N LEU A 26 -0.84 12.63 -4.78
CA LEU A 26 0.26 11.79 -4.29
C LEU A 26 -0.17 10.32 -4.18
N ILE A 27 -1.41 10.07 -3.72
CA ILE A 27 -1.98 8.73 -3.66
C ILE A 27 -2.11 8.15 -5.08
N GLU A 28 -2.63 8.92 -6.02
CA GLU A 28 -2.81 8.48 -7.40
C GLU A 28 -1.46 8.18 -8.06
N GLN A 29 -0.46 9.05 -7.90
CA GLN A 29 0.88 8.80 -8.43
C GLN A 29 1.52 7.54 -7.85
N LYS A 30 1.39 7.32 -6.53
CA LYS A 30 2.02 6.18 -5.86
C LYS A 30 1.30 4.86 -6.11
N TYR A 31 -0.04 4.87 -6.09
CA TYR A 31 -0.85 3.65 -6.08
C TYR A 31 -1.57 3.35 -7.41
N SER A 32 -1.56 4.26 -8.40
CA SER A 32 -2.13 3.97 -9.73
C SER A 32 -1.53 2.72 -10.36
N SER A 33 -0.22 2.53 -10.23
CA SER A 33 0.49 1.33 -10.69
C SER A 33 -0.04 0.05 -10.05
N TYR A 34 -0.40 0.10 -8.76
CA TYR A 34 -0.88 -1.06 -8.01
C TYR A 34 -2.21 -1.59 -8.55
N VAL A 35 -3.06 -0.70 -9.07
CA VAL A 35 -4.33 -1.07 -9.73
C VAL A 35 -4.08 -1.80 -11.05
N ILE A 36 -2.94 -1.53 -11.70
CA ILE A 36 -2.53 -2.15 -12.97
C ILE A 36 -1.79 -3.48 -12.73
N GLY A 37 -1.49 -3.83 -11.47
CA GLY A 37 -0.85 -5.10 -11.10
C GLY A 37 0.67 -5.05 -11.04
N TYR A 38 1.28 -3.87 -11.01
CA TYR A 38 2.72 -3.70 -10.80
C TYR A 38 2.99 -2.58 -9.78
N LYS A 39 4.08 -2.68 -9.03
CA LYS A 39 4.56 -1.61 -8.16
C LYS A 39 5.82 -1.00 -8.76
N LEU A 40 6.02 0.29 -8.57
CA LEU A 40 7.29 0.93 -8.88
C LEU A 40 8.22 0.80 -7.68
N GLU A 41 9.38 0.16 -7.88
CA GLU A 41 10.46 0.08 -6.89
C GLU A 41 11.73 0.60 -7.56
N ASN A 42 12.31 1.69 -7.05
CA ASN A 42 13.44 2.40 -7.68
C ASN A 42 13.19 2.82 -9.15
N ASN A 43 11.96 3.25 -9.47
CA ASN A 43 11.49 3.54 -10.84
C ASN A 43 11.44 2.34 -11.79
N GLU A 44 11.67 1.12 -11.31
CA GLU A 44 11.51 -0.10 -12.11
C GLU A 44 10.15 -0.76 -11.81
N PRO A 45 9.38 -1.14 -12.84
CA PRO A 45 8.12 -1.85 -12.65
C PRO A 45 8.40 -3.28 -12.20
N LYS A 46 7.92 -3.64 -11.00
CA LYS A 46 7.91 -5.01 -10.49
C LYS A 46 6.48 -5.50 -10.41
N ASN A 47 6.21 -6.66 -11.00
CA ASN A 47 4.88 -7.28 -10.90
C ASN A 47 4.52 -7.52 -9.44
N ILE A 48 3.28 -7.18 -9.09
CA ILE A 48 2.72 -7.47 -7.77
C ILE A 48 2.19 -8.89 -7.84
N HIS A 49 2.84 -9.79 -7.11
CA HIS A 49 2.35 -11.14 -6.91
C HIS A 49 1.70 -11.23 -5.53
N ALA A 50 0.40 -11.53 -5.52
CA ALA A 50 -0.30 -11.85 -4.28
C ALA A 50 -0.08 -13.33 -3.96
N TYR A 51 0.42 -13.62 -2.76
CA TYR A 51 0.58 -14.99 -2.27
C TYR A 51 -0.27 -15.17 -1.02
N ILE A 52 -0.87 -16.35 -0.86
CA ILE A 52 -1.49 -16.77 0.40
C ILE A 52 -0.42 -17.56 1.15
N ILE A 53 -0.02 -17.08 2.33
CA ILE A 53 0.90 -17.82 3.20
C ILE A 53 0.06 -18.63 4.18
N GLU A 54 0.14 -19.96 4.06
CA GLU A 54 -0.54 -20.89 4.95
C GLU A 54 0.45 -21.39 6.02
N ALA A 55 0.08 -21.27 7.29
CA ALA A 55 0.76 -21.92 8.40
C ALA A 55 -0.27 -22.77 9.17
N ASP A 56 0.04 -24.05 9.41
CA ASP A 56 -0.82 -24.98 10.15
C ASP A 56 -2.29 -25.00 9.68
N CYS A 57 -2.52 -25.01 8.36
CA CYS A 57 -3.85 -25.00 7.72
C CYS A 57 -4.77 -23.83 8.12
N THR A 58 -4.18 -22.77 8.69
CA THR A 58 -4.86 -21.52 8.96
C THR A 58 -4.32 -20.46 8.00
N PRO A 59 -5.17 -19.84 7.16
CA PRO A 59 -4.70 -18.77 6.29
C PRO A 59 -4.28 -17.59 7.15
N LEU A 60 -2.97 -17.29 7.17
CA LEU A 60 -2.47 -16.06 7.75
C LEU A 60 -2.68 -14.96 6.71
N GLN A 61 -3.32 -13.88 7.17
CA GLN A 61 -3.81 -12.75 6.39
C GLN A 61 -2.79 -12.20 5.38
N CYS A 62 -3.29 -11.81 4.19
CA CYS A 62 -2.51 -11.37 3.03
C CYS A 62 -1.42 -10.33 3.36
N LEU A 63 -0.21 -10.57 2.85
CA LEU A 63 0.93 -9.63 2.86
C LEU A 63 1.02 -8.87 1.52
#